data_AF-A0AAF5D1S6-F1
#
_entry.id   AF-A0AAF5D1S6-F1
#
_cell.length_a   1.000
_cell.length_b   1.000
_cell.length_c   1.000
_cell.angle_alpha   90.00
_cell.angle_beta   90.00
_cell.angle_gamma   90.00
#
_symmetry.space_group_name_H-M   'P 1'
#
loop_
_entity.id
_entity.type
_entity.pdbx_description
1 polymer ?
#
loop_
_entity_poly.entity_id
_entity_poly.type
_entity_poly.pdbx_seq_one_letter_code
_entity_poly.pdbx_strand_id
1 'polypeptide(L)'
;MHPKTFACIKAVLPSLSIPSSKFIPNFFSLLMPNQISATNTNVVSSDAVSSCPCPLKRKCTDTECPPKSSSSDVIRYVLVHPDALEPKYGSPYAAGADLYAVEDTIVPAKGKALVSTGLKVQIPKGYYGRVAPRSGLASKNFIDTGAGVVDSDYRGVVHVLLFNFGEEEFKVKKHDRIAQFIMEKIGHLKYERFDDIDETARGEGGFGSTGLITVIRLVNNISIAVDKMILCYYFLLFTLIALTSGRTRKKFPVYLTEKRKYENVSTPVVIWHGMGDSCCNPLSIGRIKSIIQKELPGIYVHSLMIGSNIAADTEHGFIGNMNKLVDEACEKIKNDSYLRNGYNGLGFSQGGLFIRAIAQRCPYPRMKNLISIGGPQQGIFGFPYCTGPTKLCYVVKTLLNHGAYIKFVQNTIVQAQYWHDPKLDDEYRSKNIFLADLNNEKGNNETYKANLLKLEKMALIKFSKDEMVVPKESEWFGFYDITGKNVIPMENTTLFINDRIGLKELSDSGRIHLLTCNGGHLEMSENFFIKKIIYPFLK
;
A
#
# COMPACT_ATOMS: atom_id res chain seq x y z
N MET A 1 32.89 29.51 -30.19
CA MET A 1 33.63 29.19 -28.95
C MET A 1 33.21 30.19 -27.89
N HIS A 2 32.60 29.74 -26.78
CA HIS A 2 32.72 30.42 -25.50
C HIS A 2 32.56 29.38 -24.37
N PRO A 3 33.60 29.17 -23.54
CA PRO A 3 33.64 28.12 -22.53
C PRO A 3 33.37 28.68 -21.13
N LYS A 4 32.18 28.50 -20.55
CA LYS A 4 31.95 28.77 -19.10
C LYS A 4 30.92 27.87 -18.40
N THR A 5 30.56 26.70 -18.95
CA THR A 5 29.55 25.81 -18.32
C THR A 5 30.05 24.45 -17.85
N PHE A 6 31.36 24.17 -17.88
CA PHE A 6 31.91 22.84 -17.54
C PHE A 6 32.77 22.75 -16.27
N ALA A 7 32.62 23.67 -15.32
CA ALA A 7 33.50 23.73 -14.13
C ALA A 7 32.81 23.61 -12.75
N CYS A 8 31.59 23.08 -12.63
CA CYS A 8 30.93 22.92 -11.32
C CYS A 8 30.42 21.52 -10.95
N ILE A 9 30.88 20.43 -11.60
CA ILE A 9 30.50 19.05 -11.19
C ILE A 9 31.74 18.14 -11.06
N LYS A 10 32.83 18.69 -10.49
CA LYS A 10 33.99 17.91 -10.03
C LYS A 10 34.56 18.48 -8.74
N ALA A 11 33.79 18.39 -7.66
CA ALA A 11 34.29 18.44 -6.29
C ALA A 11 33.19 17.90 -5.39
N VAL A 12 33.58 17.20 -4.32
CA VAL A 12 32.71 16.60 -3.30
C VAL A 12 32.14 15.23 -3.68
N LEU A 13 32.98 14.20 -3.60
CA LEU A 13 32.67 12.93 -2.92
C LEU A 13 34.00 12.16 -2.71
N PRO A 14 34.53 12.09 -1.48
CA PRO A 14 35.77 11.38 -1.18
C PRO A 14 35.57 9.87 -1.17
N SER A 15 36.61 9.18 -1.62
CA SER A 15 36.81 7.73 -1.61
C SER A 15 36.59 7.12 -0.22
N LEU A 16 35.53 6.31 -0.08
CA LEU A 16 35.35 5.41 1.05
C LEU A 16 35.65 3.98 0.59
N SER A 17 36.88 3.55 0.85
CA SER A 17 37.28 2.15 0.92
C SER A 17 36.86 1.58 2.28
N ILE A 18 35.98 0.57 2.28
CA ILE A 18 35.62 -0.20 3.50
C ILE A 18 35.63 -1.70 3.14
N PRO A 19 36.20 -2.56 4.00
CA PRO A 19 36.77 -3.84 3.58
C PRO A 19 35.78 -5.00 3.50
N SER A 20 36.25 -6.01 2.77
CA SER A 20 35.72 -7.36 2.71
C SER A 20 35.58 -8.01 4.08
N SER A 21 34.35 -8.32 4.50
CA SER A 21 34.12 -9.44 5.42
C SER A 21 32.80 -10.13 5.12
N LYS A 22 32.96 -11.40 4.76
CA LYS A 22 32.01 -12.50 4.70
C LYS A 22 30.85 -12.38 5.69
N PHE A 23 29.66 -12.04 5.20
CA PHE A 23 28.42 -12.61 5.68
C PHE A 23 27.51 -12.75 4.47
N ILE A 24 27.13 -13.98 4.15
CA ILE A 24 26.14 -14.32 3.12
C ILE A 24 24.82 -14.46 3.90
N PRO A 25 23.90 -13.48 3.91
CA PRO A 25 22.57 -13.74 4.40
C PRO A 25 21.79 -14.44 3.29
N ASN A 26 21.05 -15.48 3.64
CA ASN A 26 20.04 -16.09 2.77
C ASN A 26 18.99 -15.03 2.40
N PHE A 27 19.19 -14.37 1.26
CA PHE A 27 18.59 -13.06 0.96
C PHE A 27 17.26 -13.10 0.19
N PHE A 28 16.62 -14.27 0.06
CA PHE A 28 15.25 -14.32 -0.46
C PHE A 28 14.21 -13.78 0.53
N SER A 29 14.61 -13.35 1.74
CA SER A 29 13.72 -12.70 2.71
C SER A 29 13.63 -11.17 2.59
N LEU A 30 14.15 -10.52 1.53
CA LEU A 30 14.04 -9.05 1.43
C LEU A 30 12.61 -8.54 1.12
N LEU A 31 11.61 -9.41 1.13
CA LEU A 31 10.19 -9.03 1.19
C LEU A 31 9.57 -9.09 2.61
N MET A 32 10.34 -9.43 3.67
CA MET A 32 9.84 -9.48 5.06
C MET A 32 10.97 -9.26 6.11
N PRO A 33 10.87 -8.26 7.01
CA PRO A 33 11.56 -8.28 8.29
C PRO A 33 10.82 -9.19 9.28
N ASN A 34 11.54 -10.18 9.81
CA ASN A 34 11.23 -11.07 10.93
C ASN A 34 9.97 -10.76 11.75
N GLN A 35 8.99 -11.67 11.67
CA GLN A 35 8.07 -11.95 12.78
C GLN A 35 8.89 -12.67 13.87
N ILE A 36 9.14 -11.99 14.98
CA ILE A 36 9.59 -12.66 16.21
C ILE A 36 8.44 -13.57 16.63
N SER A 37 8.66 -14.87 16.47
CA SER A 37 7.82 -15.92 17.04
C SER A 37 7.81 -15.73 18.56
N ALA A 38 6.71 -15.23 19.10
CA ALA A 38 6.37 -15.44 20.49
C ALA A 38 5.99 -16.91 20.64
N THR A 39 6.99 -17.75 20.81
CA THR A 39 6.82 -19.13 21.27
C THR A 39 6.20 -19.13 22.65
N ASN A 40 5.05 -19.81 22.76
CA ASN A 40 4.57 -20.57 23.91
C ASN A 40 4.99 -20.09 25.30
N THR A 41 4.09 -19.38 25.98
CA THR A 41 3.93 -19.56 27.42
C THR A 41 2.55 -20.13 27.69
N ASN A 42 2.58 -21.25 28.40
CA ASN A 42 1.51 -22.20 28.62
C ASN A 42 0.21 -21.58 29.15
N VAL A 43 -0.87 -22.15 28.62
CA VAL A 43 -2.15 -22.30 29.30
C VAL A 43 -1.91 -22.92 30.68
N VAL A 44 -2.24 -22.19 31.73
CA VAL A 44 -2.64 -22.78 33.01
C VAL A 44 -4.04 -22.27 33.30
N SER A 45 -5.00 -23.13 32.95
CA SER A 45 -6.30 -23.18 33.59
C SER A 45 -6.13 -23.77 34.98
N SER A 46 -6.77 -23.16 35.98
CA SER A 46 -7.51 -23.87 37.03
C SER A 46 -8.08 -22.85 38.02
N ASP A 47 -9.41 -22.81 38.03
CA ASP A 47 -10.24 -22.97 39.22
C ASP A 47 -10.15 -21.95 40.37
N ALA A 48 -11.28 -21.26 40.52
CA ALA A 48 -12.17 -21.27 41.68
C ALA A 48 -11.57 -21.20 43.10
N VAL A 49 -12.29 -20.41 43.91
CA VAL A 49 -12.37 -20.29 45.38
C VAL A 49 -12.07 -18.83 45.73
N SER A 50 -12.83 -18.06 46.49
CA SER A 50 -14.10 -18.22 47.21
C SER A 50 -14.17 -16.96 48.08
N SER A 51 -15.33 -16.30 48.08
CA SER A 51 -16.00 -15.59 49.17
C SER A 51 -15.22 -14.83 50.29
N CYS A 52 -15.83 -13.67 50.60
CA CYS A 52 -16.00 -13.04 51.92
C CYS A 52 -15.03 -11.91 52.37
N PRO A 53 -15.52 -10.93 53.16
CA PRO A 53 -16.69 -10.10 52.85
C PRO A 53 -16.45 -8.59 53.14
N CYS A 54 -17.35 -7.79 52.59
CA CYS A 54 -17.48 -6.35 52.81
C CYS A 54 -17.80 -6.00 54.28
N PRO A 55 -17.06 -5.07 54.93
CA PRO A 55 -17.49 -4.46 56.19
C PRO A 55 -18.30 -3.18 55.92
N LEU A 56 -19.47 -3.16 56.55
CA LEU A 56 -20.19 -1.96 57.04
C LEU A 56 -20.95 -1.10 56.02
N LYS A 57 -22.21 -1.51 55.86
CA LYS A 57 -23.39 -0.65 55.76
C LYS A 57 -23.24 0.64 56.59
N ARG A 58 -23.14 1.79 55.93
CA ARG A 58 -23.63 3.06 56.49
C ARG A 58 -24.91 3.42 55.76
N LYS A 59 -26.01 3.45 56.52
CA LYS A 59 -27.32 3.96 56.10
C LYS A 59 -27.14 5.40 55.62
N CYS A 60 -27.59 5.68 54.41
CA CYS A 60 -27.87 7.05 53.98
C CYS A 60 -29.03 7.55 54.83
N THR A 61 -28.73 8.43 55.78
CA THR A 61 -29.73 9.30 56.40
C THR A 61 -29.75 10.60 55.62
N ASP A 62 -30.92 10.92 55.09
CA ASP A 62 -31.25 12.19 54.49
C ASP A 62 -30.99 13.34 55.47
N THR A 63 -29.93 14.10 55.28
CA THR A 63 -29.83 15.56 55.55
C THR A 63 -28.40 16.04 55.32
N GLU A 64 -28.09 16.38 54.07
CA GLU A 64 -27.18 17.48 53.76
C GLU A 64 -27.37 17.80 52.27
N CYS A 65 -28.32 18.69 51.98
CA CYS A 65 -28.22 19.48 50.75
C CYS A 65 -27.07 20.47 50.95
N PRO A 66 -25.98 20.41 50.16
CA PRO A 66 -25.02 21.51 50.13
C PRO A 66 -25.65 22.69 49.37
N PRO A 67 -25.26 23.93 49.71
CA PRO A 67 -25.93 25.13 49.25
C PRO A 67 -25.52 25.55 47.83
N LYS A 68 -26.45 26.27 47.19
CA LYS A 68 -26.28 27.37 46.22
C LYS A 68 -25.34 27.12 45.02
N SER A 69 -25.99 26.91 43.87
CA SER A 69 -25.52 27.29 42.53
C SER A 69 -24.00 27.17 42.32
N SER A 70 -23.48 25.94 42.23
CA SER A 70 -22.16 25.74 41.67
C SER A 70 -22.24 26.13 40.20
N SER A 71 -21.64 27.27 39.82
CA SER A 71 -21.38 27.60 38.42
C SER A 71 -20.74 26.39 37.76
N SER A 72 -21.40 25.77 36.79
CA SER A 72 -20.94 24.57 36.09
C SER A 72 -19.64 24.78 35.31
N ASP A 73 -19.17 26.03 35.22
CA ASP A 73 -18.20 26.46 34.23
C ASP A 73 -16.81 26.77 34.81
N VAL A 74 -16.56 26.41 36.09
CA VAL A 74 -15.28 26.69 36.76
C VAL A 74 -14.51 25.42 37.07
N ILE A 75 -13.28 25.34 36.57
CA ILE A 75 -12.31 24.29 36.93
C ILE A 75 -11.52 24.79 38.14
N ARG A 76 -11.60 24.08 39.27
CA ARG A 76 -10.76 24.40 40.44
C ARG A 76 -9.44 23.67 40.32
N TYR A 77 -8.35 24.29 40.78
CA TYR A 77 -7.02 23.67 40.74
C TYR A 77 -6.22 24.01 42.00
N VAL A 78 -5.19 23.22 42.26
CA VAL A 78 -4.20 23.44 43.32
C VAL A 78 -2.82 23.20 42.74
N LEU A 79 -1.90 24.14 42.94
CA LEU A 79 -0.49 23.98 42.64
C LEU A 79 0.17 23.34 43.87
N VAL A 80 0.73 22.14 43.72
CA VAL A 80 1.35 21.39 44.82
C VAL A 80 2.88 21.41 44.81
N HIS A 81 3.47 22.04 43.79
CA HIS A 81 4.90 22.27 43.69
C HIS A 81 5.18 23.78 43.65
N PRO A 82 6.20 24.30 44.35
CA PRO A 82 6.48 25.74 44.43
C PRO A 82 6.74 26.38 43.05
N ASP A 83 7.29 25.59 42.13
CA ASP A 83 7.58 26.04 40.76
C ASP A 83 6.46 25.78 39.74
N ALA A 84 5.33 25.19 40.17
CA ALA A 84 4.22 24.94 39.26
C ALA A 84 3.55 26.24 38.82
N LEU A 85 3.06 26.27 37.58
CA LEU A 85 2.40 27.43 37.00
C LEU A 85 0.92 27.14 36.75
N GLU A 86 0.07 28.15 36.97
CA GLU A 86 -1.34 28.10 36.62
C GLU A 86 -1.53 27.87 35.11
N PRO A 87 -2.43 26.96 34.69
CA PRO A 87 -2.77 26.78 33.28
C PRO A 87 -3.40 28.05 32.69
N LYS A 88 -2.90 28.51 31.54
CA LYS A 88 -3.38 29.74 30.90
C LYS A 88 -3.80 29.50 29.46
N TYR A 89 -4.92 30.09 29.07
CA TYR A 89 -5.31 30.16 27.66
C TYR A 89 -4.42 31.16 26.93
N GLY A 90 -3.82 30.74 25.81
CA GLY A 90 -2.94 31.59 25.00
C GLY A 90 -3.68 32.69 24.23
N SER A 91 -4.99 32.56 24.05
CA SER A 91 -5.87 33.56 23.44
C SER A 91 -7.31 33.39 23.95
N PRO A 92 -8.21 34.38 23.78
CA PRO A 92 -9.60 34.30 24.22
C PRO A 92 -10.40 33.11 23.63
N TYR A 93 -9.96 32.59 22.48
CA TYR A 93 -10.61 31.48 21.77
C TYR A 93 -9.71 30.23 21.69
N ALA A 94 -8.67 30.16 22.53
CA ALA A 94 -7.81 28.98 22.59
C ALA A 94 -8.62 27.76 23.05
N ALA A 95 -8.48 26.64 22.33
CA ALA A 95 -9.20 25.41 22.64
C ALA A 95 -8.79 24.80 24.00
N GLY A 96 -7.54 25.01 24.42
CA GLY A 96 -7.01 24.50 25.67
C GLY A 96 -6.07 25.47 26.37
N ALA A 97 -5.89 25.27 27.68
CA ALA A 97 -4.95 26.02 28.50
C ALA A 97 -3.56 25.36 28.45
N ASP A 98 -2.49 26.13 28.31
CA ASP A 98 -1.12 25.62 28.28
C ASP A 98 -0.76 24.93 29.62
N LEU A 99 -0.12 23.76 29.54
CA LEU A 99 0.49 23.05 30.66
C LEU A 99 2.00 23.24 30.64
N TYR A 100 2.59 23.44 31.83
CA TYR A 100 4.00 23.81 31.99
C TYR A 100 4.78 22.70 32.68
N ALA A 101 6.03 22.48 32.26
CA ALA A 101 6.96 21.61 32.97
C ALA A 101 7.39 22.25 34.29
N VAL A 102 7.39 21.46 35.37
CA VAL A 102 7.81 21.96 36.70
C VAL A 102 9.33 21.98 36.87
N GLU A 103 10.05 21.14 36.13
CA GLU A 103 11.49 20.93 36.21
C GLU A 103 12.08 20.65 34.83
N ASP A 104 13.41 20.72 34.72
CA ASP A 104 14.13 20.35 33.51
C ASP A 104 14.02 18.84 33.29
N THR A 105 13.76 18.41 32.04
CA THR A 105 13.65 16.99 31.68
C THR A 105 14.17 16.77 30.26
N ILE A 106 14.74 15.59 30.01
CA ILE A 106 15.17 15.18 28.67
C ILE A 106 14.24 14.07 28.19
N VAL A 107 13.67 14.25 27.00
CA VAL A 107 12.94 13.20 26.29
C VAL A 107 13.92 12.52 25.32
N PRO A 108 14.38 11.29 25.61
CA PRO A 108 15.39 10.63 24.79
C PRO A 108 14.91 10.42 23.35
N ALA A 109 15.82 10.46 22.38
CA ALA A 109 15.53 10.15 20.99
C ALA A 109 14.84 8.78 20.87
N LYS A 110 13.79 8.69 20.04
CA LYS A 110 12.95 7.48 19.91
C LYS A 110 12.39 6.95 21.24
N GLY A 111 12.24 7.82 22.24
CA GLY A 111 11.88 7.43 23.59
C GLY A 111 10.70 8.23 24.15
N LYS A 112 10.56 8.20 25.47
CA LYS A 112 9.47 8.87 26.19
C LYS A 112 9.92 9.40 27.54
N ALA A 113 9.25 10.43 28.03
CA ALA A 113 9.44 10.96 29.38
C ALA A 113 8.10 11.39 29.98
N LEU A 114 7.92 11.15 31.28
CA LEU A 114 6.75 11.60 32.03
C LEU A 114 7.10 12.90 32.74
N VAL A 115 6.56 14.02 32.28
CA VAL A 115 6.85 15.35 32.80
C VAL A 115 5.77 15.78 33.78
N SER A 116 6.17 16.17 34.99
CA SER A 116 5.24 16.69 36.00
C SER A 116 4.87 18.15 35.74
N THR A 117 3.60 18.49 35.96
CA THR A 117 3.11 19.89 35.93
C THR A 117 3.01 20.51 37.32
N GLY A 118 3.05 19.70 38.38
CA GLY A 118 2.78 20.13 39.75
C GLY A 118 1.34 20.64 39.99
N LEU A 119 0.42 20.39 39.06
CA LEU A 119 -0.97 20.81 39.11
C LEU A 119 -1.88 19.65 39.53
N LYS A 120 -2.77 19.88 40.49
CA LYS A 120 -3.96 19.06 40.73
C LYS A 120 -5.20 19.81 40.25
N VAL A 121 -6.15 19.10 39.65
CA VAL A 121 -7.38 19.70 39.14
C VAL A 121 -8.61 19.02 39.73
N GLN A 122 -9.67 19.80 39.91
CA GLN A 122 -11.01 19.32 40.19
C GLN A 122 -11.90 19.73 39.01
N ILE A 123 -12.07 18.79 38.10
CA ILE A 123 -12.84 18.96 36.88
C ILE A 123 -14.35 18.82 37.21
N PRO A 124 -15.22 19.68 36.66
CA PRO A 124 -16.66 19.56 36.82
C PRO A 124 -17.20 18.22 36.30
N LYS A 125 -18.25 17.69 36.94
CA LYS A 125 -18.93 16.47 36.47
C LYS A 125 -19.50 16.67 35.06
N GLY A 126 -19.41 15.64 34.22
CA GLY A 126 -19.83 15.69 32.81
C GLY A 126 -18.73 16.16 31.86
N TYR A 127 -17.53 16.43 32.37
CA TYR A 127 -16.36 16.79 31.59
C TYR A 127 -15.17 15.88 31.94
N TYR A 128 -14.26 15.72 31.00
CA TYR A 128 -12.94 15.18 31.25
C TYR A 128 -11.88 16.13 30.69
N GLY A 129 -10.67 16.05 31.23
CA GLY A 129 -9.54 16.85 30.76
C GLY A 129 -8.75 16.10 29.70
N ARG A 130 -8.65 16.63 28.48
CA ARG A 130 -7.80 16.09 27.44
C ARG A 130 -6.43 16.78 27.44
N VAL A 131 -5.36 16.02 27.70
CA VAL A 131 -3.99 16.46 27.46
C VAL A 131 -3.68 16.27 25.98
N ALA A 132 -3.45 17.37 25.27
CA ALA A 132 -3.26 17.39 23.83
C ALA A 132 -1.89 17.97 23.44
N PRO A 133 -1.32 17.53 22.29
CA PRO A 133 -0.04 18.04 21.84
C PRO A 133 -0.17 19.48 21.34
N ARG A 134 0.95 20.21 21.35
CA ARG A 134 1.05 21.55 20.77
C ARG A 134 1.64 21.42 19.36
N SER A 135 0.99 22.02 18.36
CA SER A 135 1.39 21.91 16.94
C SER A 135 2.83 22.30 16.68
N GLY A 136 3.37 23.29 17.42
CA GLY A 136 4.76 23.71 17.32
C GLY A 136 5.76 22.63 17.74
N LEU A 137 5.48 21.88 18.81
CA LEU A 137 6.33 20.78 19.28
C LEU A 137 6.22 19.56 18.35
N ALA A 138 5.01 19.24 17.90
CA ALA A 138 4.76 18.13 16.98
C ALA A 138 5.44 18.34 15.61
N SER A 139 5.37 19.55 15.05
CA SER A 139 5.91 19.83 13.71
C SER A 139 7.42 20.04 13.68
N LYS A 140 7.99 20.72 14.69
CA LYS A 140 9.42 21.11 14.67
C LYS A 140 10.33 20.09 15.34
N ASN A 141 9.85 19.43 16.39
CA ASN A 141 10.66 18.55 17.24
C ASN A 141 10.19 17.10 17.21
N PHE A 142 9.14 16.81 16.44
CA PHE A 142 8.53 15.49 16.33
C PHE A 142 8.11 14.90 17.70
N ILE A 143 7.58 15.77 18.57
CA ILE A 143 7.12 15.44 19.91
C ILE A 143 5.60 15.28 19.94
N ASP A 144 5.13 14.20 20.55
CA ASP A 144 3.71 13.92 20.75
C ASP A 144 3.37 13.66 22.22
N THR A 145 2.09 13.72 22.59
CA THR A 145 1.60 13.45 23.95
C THR A 145 0.87 12.12 24.04
N GLY A 146 1.21 11.31 25.05
CA GLY A 146 0.52 10.06 25.38
C GLY A 146 -0.45 10.19 26.56
N ALA A 147 -1.28 9.15 26.76
CA ALA A 147 -2.18 9.01 27.91
C ALA A 147 -3.03 10.27 28.19
N GLY A 148 -3.67 10.80 27.14
CA GLY A 148 -4.23 12.15 27.14
C GLY A 148 -5.58 12.33 27.85
N VAL A 149 -6.05 11.42 28.70
CA VAL A 149 -7.37 11.49 29.36
C VAL A 149 -7.18 11.66 30.87
N VAL A 150 -7.72 12.73 31.43
CA VAL A 150 -7.75 13.01 32.88
C VAL A 150 -9.19 12.95 33.36
N ASP A 151 -9.49 11.93 34.16
CA ASP A 151 -10.83 11.68 34.70
C ASP A 151 -11.29 12.76 35.67
N SER A 152 -12.60 12.99 35.74
CA SER A 152 -13.17 14.08 36.56
C SER A 152 -13.01 13.89 38.07
N ASP A 153 -12.81 12.66 38.52
CA ASP A 153 -12.58 12.26 39.91
C ASP A 153 -11.09 12.06 40.23
N TYR A 154 -10.20 12.21 39.24
CA TYR A 154 -8.75 12.21 39.49
C TYR A 154 -8.36 13.41 40.34
N ARG A 155 -7.65 13.16 41.45
CA ARG A 155 -7.14 14.18 42.40
C ARG A 155 -5.61 14.13 42.55
N GLY A 156 -4.94 13.36 41.71
CA GLY A 156 -3.49 13.31 41.64
C GLY A 156 -2.91 14.48 40.85
N VAL A 157 -1.58 14.52 40.76
CA VAL A 157 -0.87 15.51 39.93
C VAL A 157 -1.08 15.15 38.46
N VAL A 158 -1.37 16.15 37.63
CA VAL A 158 -1.46 15.99 36.18
C VAL A 158 -0.04 15.86 35.64
N HIS A 159 0.26 14.74 34.99
CA HIS A 159 1.51 14.51 34.29
C HIS A 159 1.28 14.52 32.78
N VAL A 160 2.31 14.89 32.03
CA VAL A 160 2.30 14.87 30.56
C VAL A 160 3.31 13.82 30.11
N LEU A 161 2.82 12.74 29.50
CA LEU A 161 3.70 11.76 28.86
C LEU A 161 4.09 12.28 27.48
N LEU A 162 5.37 12.58 27.27
CA LEU A 162 5.89 13.01 25.98
C LEU A 162 6.58 11.85 25.26
N PHE A 163 6.29 11.68 23.98
CA PHE A 163 7.01 10.79 23.06
C PHE A 163 7.88 11.62 22.13
N ASN A 164 9.13 11.19 21.94
CA ASN A 164 10.03 11.78 20.97
C ASN A 164 10.28 10.79 19.83
N PHE A 165 9.74 11.09 18.65
CA PHE A 165 9.93 10.28 17.44
C PHE A 165 11.15 10.72 16.61
N GLY A 166 11.86 11.76 17.03
CA GLY A 166 13.08 12.24 16.40
C GLY A 166 14.32 11.40 16.71
N GLU A 167 15.38 11.63 15.94
CA GLU A 167 16.69 10.99 16.10
C GLU A 167 17.57 11.70 17.15
N GLU A 168 17.17 12.88 17.61
CA GLU A 168 17.88 13.69 18.61
C GLU A 168 17.07 13.79 19.90
N GLU A 169 17.75 13.97 21.04
CA GLU A 169 17.09 14.21 22.33
C GLU A 169 16.34 15.55 22.33
N PHE A 170 15.21 15.61 23.02
CA PHE A 170 14.45 16.85 23.19
C PHE A 170 14.54 17.33 24.63
N LYS A 171 15.09 18.54 24.82
CA LYS A 171 15.28 19.17 26.12
C LYS A 171 14.06 20.00 26.47
N VAL A 172 13.32 19.56 27.49
CA VAL A 172 12.25 20.32 28.14
C VAL A 172 12.89 21.12 29.27
N LYS A 173 12.79 22.45 29.21
CA LYS A 173 13.21 23.29 30.33
C LYS A 173 12.04 23.51 31.28
N LYS A 174 12.37 23.75 32.55
CA LYS A 174 11.44 24.26 33.55
C LYS A 174 10.67 25.44 32.98
N HIS A 175 9.36 25.43 33.21
CA HIS A 175 8.37 26.39 32.72
C HIS A 175 8.11 26.37 31.20
N ASP A 176 8.68 25.42 30.45
CA ASP A 176 8.29 25.22 29.04
C ASP A 176 6.85 24.74 28.94
N ARG A 177 6.16 25.23 27.89
CA ARG A 177 4.82 24.79 27.53
C ARG A 177 4.85 23.47 26.79
N ILE A 178 4.55 22.38 27.48
CA ILE A 178 4.72 21.00 27.00
C ILE A 178 3.47 20.39 26.36
N ALA A 179 2.28 20.82 26.78
CA ALA A 179 1.00 20.33 26.28
C ALA A 179 -0.08 21.41 26.47
N GLN A 180 -1.29 21.13 26.00
CA GLN A 180 -2.47 21.93 26.31
C GLN A 180 -3.57 21.06 26.92
N PHE A 181 -4.32 21.62 27.86
CA PHE A 181 -5.40 20.97 28.57
C PHE A 181 -6.75 21.46 28.03
N ILE A 182 -7.44 20.58 27.30
CA ILE A 182 -8.70 20.87 26.62
C ILE A 182 -9.83 20.24 27.44
N MET A 183 -10.84 21.03 27.78
CA MET A 183 -11.97 20.54 28.55
C MET A 183 -13.06 20.02 27.61
N GLU A 184 -13.32 18.72 27.63
CA GLU A 184 -14.26 18.06 26.72
C GLU A 184 -15.47 17.50 27.48
N LYS A 185 -16.67 17.69 26.92
CA LYS A 185 -17.88 17.07 27.45
C LYS A 185 -17.85 15.57 27.18
N ILE A 186 -18.23 14.78 28.18
CA ILE A 186 -18.28 13.32 28.08
C ILE A 186 -19.66 12.77 28.45
N GLY A 187 -20.14 11.82 27.66
CA GLY A 187 -21.35 11.05 27.96
C GLY A 187 -21.00 9.78 28.72
N HIS A 188 -21.47 9.65 29.95
CA HIS A 188 -21.41 8.39 30.70
C HIS A 188 -22.62 7.51 30.32
N LEU A 189 -22.51 6.78 29.21
CA LEU A 189 -23.58 5.91 28.70
C LEU A 189 -23.53 4.52 29.37
N LYS A 190 -24.68 3.85 29.42
CA LYS A 190 -24.75 2.43 29.80
C LYS A 190 -24.49 1.58 28.56
N TYR A 191 -23.67 0.54 28.71
CA TYR A 191 -23.44 -0.44 27.66
C TYR A 191 -24.56 -1.49 27.72
N GLU A 192 -25.33 -1.62 26.64
CA GLU A 192 -26.33 -2.66 26.44
C GLU A 192 -25.84 -3.61 25.34
N ARG A 193 -25.92 -4.91 25.58
CA ARG A 193 -25.55 -5.93 24.60
C ARG A 193 -26.73 -6.17 23.66
N PHE A 194 -26.50 -6.10 22.36
CA PHE A 194 -27.51 -6.34 21.32
C PHE A 194 -26.93 -7.24 20.22
N ASP A 195 -27.80 -7.90 19.45
CA ASP A 195 -27.38 -8.94 18.48
C ASP A 195 -26.93 -8.37 17.13
N ASP A 196 -27.39 -7.18 16.76
CA ASP A 196 -27.10 -6.55 15.47
C ASP A 196 -26.93 -5.02 15.60
N ILE A 197 -26.24 -4.38 14.66
CA ILE A 197 -26.02 -2.92 14.64
C ILE A 197 -26.64 -2.29 13.40
N ASP A 198 -27.08 -1.03 13.50
CA ASP A 198 -27.66 -0.31 12.37
C ASP A 198 -26.64 0.00 11.26
N GLU A 199 -27.08 -0.09 10.01
CA GLU A 199 -26.25 0.23 8.86
C GLU A 199 -26.10 1.75 8.70
N THR A 200 -24.86 2.23 8.54
CA THR A 200 -24.56 3.64 8.25
C THR A 200 -23.80 3.79 6.94
N ALA A 201 -23.88 4.97 6.31
CA ALA A 201 -23.12 5.27 5.09
C ALA A 201 -21.59 5.13 5.25
N ARG A 202 -21.06 5.20 6.48
CA ARG A 202 -19.64 4.93 6.76
C ARG A 202 -19.35 3.43 6.88
N GLY A 203 -20.32 2.64 7.36
CA GLY A 203 -20.20 1.20 7.58
C GLY A 203 -18.95 0.82 8.36
N GLU A 204 -18.25 -0.22 7.88
CA GLU A 204 -16.97 -0.71 8.41
C GLU A 204 -15.75 0.13 7.98
N GLY A 205 -15.95 1.27 7.32
CA GLY A 205 -14.88 2.17 6.88
C GLY A 205 -14.10 2.72 8.08
N GLY A 206 -12.99 2.05 8.42
CA GLY A 206 -12.15 2.30 9.58
C GLY A 206 -11.42 3.66 9.57
N PHE A 207 -10.13 3.67 9.86
CA PHE A 207 -9.34 4.91 9.91
C PHE A 207 -9.26 5.59 8.54
N GLY A 208 -9.48 6.91 8.50
CA GLY A 208 -9.31 7.74 7.29
C GLY A 208 -10.58 8.07 6.48
N SER A 209 -11.74 7.52 6.84
CA SER A 209 -13.00 7.74 6.12
C SER A 209 -13.49 9.20 6.08
N THR A 210 -13.09 10.04 7.04
CA THR A 210 -13.50 11.45 7.15
C THR A 210 -12.55 12.46 6.50
N GLY A 211 -11.25 12.13 6.40
CA GLY A 211 -10.27 12.95 5.65
C GLY A 211 -10.47 12.90 4.12
N LEU A 212 -11.35 11.99 3.70
CA LEU A 212 -11.69 11.62 2.33
C LEU A 212 -12.21 12.78 1.49
N ILE A 213 -13.02 13.69 2.03
CA ILE A 213 -13.53 14.85 1.26
C ILE A 213 -12.37 15.74 0.84
N THR A 214 -11.34 15.91 1.67
CA THR A 214 -10.17 16.73 1.31
C THR A 214 -9.32 16.05 0.25
N VAL A 215 -9.06 14.74 0.36
CA VAL A 215 -8.27 14.00 -0.63
C VAL A 215 -9.02 13.87 -1.95
N ILE A 216 -10.30 13.50 -1.96
CA ILE A 216 -11.10 13.42 -3.19
C ILE A 216 -11.26 14.81 -3.81
N ARG A 217 -11.52 15.88 -3.04
CA ARG A 217 -11.54 17.25 -3.59
C ARG A 217 -10.18 17.65 -4.12
N LEU A 218 -9.08 17.31 -3.44
CA LEU A 218 -7.73 17.60 -3.91
C LEU A 218 -7.44 16.86 -5.21
N VAL A 219 -7.76 15.55 -5.29
CA VAL A 219 -7.59 14.72 -6.49
C VAL A 219 -8.48 15.21 -7.63
N ASN A 220 -9.73 15.56 -7.37
CA ASN A 220 -10.63 16.13 -8.39
C ASN A 220 -10.16 17.52 -8.84
N ASN A 221 -9.70 18.38 -7.93
CA ASN A 221 -9.15 19.69 -8.26
C ASN A 221 -7.85 19.57 -9.05
N ILE A 222 -6.98 18.60 -8.70
CA ILE A 222 -5.78 18.26 -9.46
C ILE A 222 -6.19 17.71 -10.83
N SER A 223 -7.21 16.85 -10.93
CA SER A 223 -7.72 16.35 -12.23
C SER A 223 -8.20 17.51 -13.10
N ILE A 224 -9.04 18.40 -12.57
CA ILE A 224 -9.52 19.59 -13.29
C ILE A 224 -8.34 20.49 -13.69
N ALA A 225 -7.35 20.66 -12.82
CA ALA A 225 -6.17 21.46 -13.11
C ALA A 225 -5.27 20.82 -14.18
N VAL A 226 -5.07 19.50 -14.13
CA VAL A 226 -4.29 18.73 -15.11
C VAL A 226 -5.01 18.69 -16.45
N ASP A 227 -6.33 18.46 -16.48
CA ASP A 227 -7.13 18.53 -17.70
C ASP A 227 -7.08 19.93 -18.32
N LYS A 228 -7.17 20.99 -17.50
CA LYS A 228 -6.99 22.37 -17.95
C LYS A 228 -5.56 22.64 -18.44
N MET A 229 -4.54 22.12 -17.76
CA MET A 229 -3.13 22.27 -18.16
C MET A 229 -2.83 21.53 -19.46
N ILE A 230 -3.38 20.33 -19.63
CA ILE A 230 -3.27 19.55 -20.86
C ILE A 230 -3.97 20.28 -21.99
N LEU A 231 -5.18 20.80 -21.76
CA LEU A 231 -5.90 21.61 -22.75
C LEU A 231 -5.14 22.88 -23.12
N CYS A 232 -4.58 23.60 -22.13
CA CYS A 232 -3.70 24.75 -22.35
C CYS A 232 -2.43 24.36 -23.11
N TYR A 233 -1.80 23.24 -22.77
CA TYR A 233 -0.60 22.75 -23.44
C TYR A 233 -0.89 22.38 -24.89
N TYR A 234 -2.00 21.68 -25.19
CA TYR A 234 -2.41 21.41 -26.57
C TYR A 234 -2.79 22.69 -27.32
N PHE A 235 -3.42 23.66 -26.68
CA PHE A 235 -3.71 24.97 -27.28
C PHE A 235 -2.42 25.74 -27.59
N LEU A 236 -1.46 25.75 -26.66
CA LEU A 236 -0.13 26.34 -26.83
C LEU A 236 0.70 25.60 -27.90
N LEU A 237 0.64 24.27 -27.91
CA LEU A 237 1.35 23.44 -28.89
C LEU A 237 0.74 23.59 -30.28
N PHE A 238 -0.58 23.69 -30.41
CA PHE A 238 -1.28 23.92 -31.67
C PHE A 238 -0.98 25.32 -32.23
N THR A 239 -0.95 26.34 -31.37
CA THR A 239 -0.51 27.70 -31.77
C THR A 239 0.98 27.75 -32.11
N LEU A 240 1.85 27.04 -31.38
CA LEU A 240 3.28 26.93 -31.68
C LEU A 240 3.57 26.18 -32.98
N ILE A 241 2.85 25.09 -33.27
CA ILE A 241 2.99 24.33 -34.53
C ILE A 241 2.47 25.18 -35.70
N ALA A 242 1.35 25.89 -35.54
CA ALA A 242 0.86 26.85 -36.53
C ALA A 242 1.89 27.96 -36.81
N LEU A 243 2.65 28.39 -35.80
CA LEU A 243 3.68 29.44 -35.93
C LEU A 243 5.07 28.94 -36.35
N THR A 244 5.35 27.64 -36.29
CA THR A 244 6.69 27.08 -36.57
C THR A 244 6.63 25.93 -37.57
N SER A 245 5.92 26.16 -38.68
CA SER A 245 6.03 25.37 -39.89
C SER A 245 7.39 25.64 -40.56
N GLY A 246 8.47 25.09 -40.02
CA GLY A 246 9.80 25.30 -40.61
C GLY A 246 10.99 24.96 -39.71
N ARG A 247 11.09 23.73 -39.17
CA ARG A 247 12.41 23.24 -38.74
C ARG A 247 12.54 21.72 -38.73
N THR A 248 13.55 21.24 -39.44
CA THR A 248 13.95 19.85 -39.60
C THR A 248 14.59 19.28 -38.32
N ARG A 249 14.18 18.05 -37.95
CA ARG A 249 14.66 17.30 -36.78
C ARG A 249 16.10 16.81 -36.99
N LYS A 250 17.03 17.22 -36.12
CA LYS A 250 18.34 16.56 -35.97
C LYS A 250 18.18 15.28 -35.14
N LYS A 251 18.60 14.14 -35.70
CA LYS A 251 18.66 12.86 -35.00
C LYS A 251 19.93 12.82 -34.13
N PHE A 252 19.78 12.46 -32.86
CA PHE A 252 20.89 12.10 -31.99
C PHE A 252 21.26 10.62 -32.19
N PRO A 253 22.55 10.25 -32.14
CA PRO A 253 22.98 8.87 -32.29
C PRO A 253 22.73 8.09 -30.99
N VAL A 254 22.05 6.94 -31.12
CA VAL A 254 21.90 5.95 -30.05
C VAL A 254 23.15 5.08 -30.07
N TYR A 255 23.86 4.99 -28.94
CA TYR A 255 24.92 4.03 -28.74
C TYR A 255 24.33 2.61 -28.72
N LEU A 256 24.65 1.81 -29.74
CA LEU A 256 24.33 0.39 -29.80
C LEU A 256 25.26 -0.36 -28.86
N THR A 257 24.71 -0.92 -27.78
CA THR A 257 25.39 -1.96 -27.01
C THR A 257 25.52 -3.23 -27.85
N GLU A 258 26.62 -3.93 -27.64
CA GLU A 258 27.03 -5.14 -28.35
C GLU A 258 25.91 -6.21 -28.33
N LYS A 259 25.33 -6.50 -29.49
CA LYS A 259 24.35 -7.59 -29.64
C LYS A 259 25.07 -8.92 -29.50
N ARG A 260 24.92 -9.59 -28.35
CA ARG A 260 25.23 -11.03 -28.24
C ARG A 260 24.41 -11.79 -29.28
N LYS A 261 25.08 -12.59 -30.10
CA LYS A 261 24.44 -13.49 -31.06
C LYS A 261 23.90 -14.68 -30.26
N TYR A 262 22.60 -14.71 -29.98
CA TYR A 262 21.93 -15.85 -29.37
C TYR A 262 21.78 -16.94 -30.44
N GLU A 263 22.29 -18.14 -30.16
CA GLU A 263 22.03 -19.33 -30.99
C GLU A 263 20.62 -19.84 -30.68
N ASN A 264 19.85 -20.15 -31.72
CA ASN A 264 18.39 -20.29 -31.71
C ASN A 264 17.92 -21.63 -31.11
N VAL A 265 18.48 -22.04 -29.96
CA VAL A 265 18.30 -23.39 -29.38
C VAL A 265 16.98 -23.51 -28.60
N SER A 266 16.52 -22.44 -27.93
CA SER A 266 15.31 -22.44 -27.11
C SER A 266 14.38 -21.28 -27.44
N THR A 267 13.07 -21.47 -27.23
CA THR A 267 12.07 -20.42 -27.42
C THR A 267 12.35 -19.26 -26.46
N PRO A 268 12.47 -18.00 -26.93
CA PRO A 268 12.74 -16.85 -26.08
C PRO A 268 11.72 -16.63 -24.96
N VAL A 269 12.11 -15.87 -23.94
CA VAL A 269 11.24 -15.52 -22.80
C VAL A 269 11.04 -14.02 -22.73
N VAL A 270 9.78 -13.60 -22.57
CA VAL A 270 9.40 -12.22 -22.23
C VAL A 270 9.00 -12.19 -20.77
N ILE A 271 9.62 -11.31 -19.98
CA ILE A 271 9.32 -11.18 -18.55
C ILE A 271 8.62 -9.84 -18.28
N TRP A 272 7.55 -9.87 -17.49
CA TRP A 272 6.94 -8.66 -16.90
C TRP A 272 6.98 -8.73 -15.37
N HIS A 273 7.58 -7.71 -14.77
CA HIS A 273 7.73 -7.56 -13.33
C HIS A 273 6.41 -7.18 -12.61
N GLY A 274 6.41 -7.33 -11.29
CA GLY A 274 5.30 -6.95 -10.41
C GLY A 274 5.37 -5.50 -9.93
N MET A 275 4.47 -5.14 -9.02
CA MET A 275 4.40 -3.82 -8.39
C MET A 275 5.72 -3.45 -7.71
N GLY A 276 6.24 -2.25 -7.96
CA GLY A 276 7.42 -1.69 -7.29
C GLY A 276 8.76 -2.29 -7.65
N ASP A 277 8.82 -3.12 -8.70
CA ASP A 277 10.06 -3.64 -9.27
C ASP A 277 10.32 -3.02 -10.65
N SER A 278 11.37 -3.46 -11.34
CA SER A 278 11.68 -3.07 -12.72
C SER A 278 12.23 -4.26 -13.51
N CYS A 279 12.38 -4.09 -14.82
CA CYS A 279 13.04 -5.02 -15.73
C CYS A 279 14.42 -5.51 -15.26
N CYS A 280 15.08 -4.74 -14.40
CA CYS A 280 16.52 -4.67 -14.40
C CYS A 280 17.13 -4.75 -13.00
N ASN A 281 16.31 -4.87 -11.95
CA ASN A 281 16.80 -5.00 -10.58
C ASN A 281 17.62 -6.30 -10.43
N PRO A 282 18.94 -6.24 -10.16
CA PRO A 282 19.80 -7.43 -10.11
C PRO A 282 19.46 -8.39 -8.97
N LEU A 283 18.75 -7.93 -7.93
CA LEU A 283 18.34 -8.76 -6.80
C LEU A 283 16.96 -9.41 -6.99
N SER A 284 16.21 -9.01 -8.02
CA SER A 284 14.86 -9.52 -8.30
C SER A 284 14.76 -10.02 -9.75
N ILE A 285 14.10 -9.31 -10.66
CA ILE A 285 13.88 -9.75 -12.05
C ILE A 285 15.18 -9.95 -12.83
N GLY A 286 16.21 -9.15 -12.54
CA GLY A 286 17.56 -9.36 -13.08
C GLY A 286 18.18 -10.70 -12.62
N ARG A 287 17.92 -11.13 -11.39
CA ARG A 287 18.32 -12.46 -10.89
C ARG A 287 17.53 -13.56 -11.58
N ILE A 288 16.21 -13.41 -11.75
CA ILE A 288 15.37 -14.36 -12.49
C ILE A 288 15.89 -14.56 -13.92
N LYS A 289 16.15 -13.46 -14.63
CA LYS A 289 16.76 -13.49 -15.96
C LYS A 289 18.09 -14.27 -15.96
N SER A 290 18.94 -14.01 -14.97
CA SER A 290 20.24 -14.68 -14.84
C SER A 290 20.10 -16.19 -14.59
N ILE A 291 19.14 -16.61 -13.75
CA ILE A 291 18.86 -18.03 -13.50
C ILE A 291 18.37 -18.70 -14.79
N ILE A 292 17.42 -18.10 -15.53
CA ILE A 292 16.92 -18.65 -16.80
C ILE A 292 18.06 -18.83 -17.80
N GLN A 293 18.92 -17.82 -17.98
CA GLN A 293 20.03 -17.89 -18.94
C GLN A 293 21.14 -18.86 -18.52
N LYS A 294 21.29 -19.12 -17.21
CA LYS A 294 22.19 -20.15 -16.68
C LYS A 294 21.66 -21.56 -16.95
N GLU A 295 20.37 -21.79 -16.70
CA GLU A 295 19.74 -23.10 -16.87
C GLU A 295 19.44 -23.47 -18.32
N LEU A 296 19.25 -22.46 -19.19
CA LEU A 296 19.00 -22.61 -20.62
C LEU A 296 20.03 -21.78 -21.42
N PRO A 297 21.27 -22.29 -21.61
CA PRO A 297 22.31 -21.57 -22.32
C PRO A 297 21.88 -21.15 -23.73
N GLY A 298 22.16 -19.90 -24.10
CA GLY A 298 21.79 -19.35 -25.40
C GLY A 298 20.35 -18.84 -25.51
N ILE A 299 19.51 -18.99 -24.49
CA ILE A 299 18.16 -18.44 -24.50
C ILE A 299 18.17 -16.90 -24.51
N TYR A 300 17.33 -16.32 -25.36
CA TYR A 300 17.06 -14.89 -25.36
C TYR A 300 15.98 -14.56 -24.31
N VAL A 301 16.28 -13.59 -23.44
CA VAL A 301 15.35 -13.12 -22.39
C VAL A 301 15.15 -11.61 -22.50
N HIS A 302 13.95 -11.23 -22.92
CA HIS A 302 13.48 -9.84 -22.96
C HIS A 302 12.72 -9.54 -21.67
N SER A 303 13.38 -8.90 -20.71
CA SER A 303 12.67 -8.33 -19.56
C SER A 303 12.13 -6.96 -19.96
N LEU A 304 10.81 -6.82 -20.00
CA LEU A 304 10.15 -5.60 -20.48
C LEU A 304 10.49 -4.41 -19.58
N MET A 305 11.00 -3.34 -20.18
CA MET A 305 11.11 -2.01 -19.57
C MET A 305 10.06 -1.11 -20.21
N ILE A 306 9.05 -0.70 -19.45
CA ILE A 306 7.95 0.16 -19.87
C ILE A 306 8.28 1.61 -19.51
N GLY A 307 8.21 2.50 -20.49
CA GLY A 307 8.73 3.86 -20.38
C GLY A 307 10.19 3.98 -20.85
N SER A 308 10.81 5.11 -20.52
CA SER A 308 12.10 5.53 -21.09
C SER A 308 13.33 5.10 -20.29
N ASN A 309 13.16 4.67 -19.04
CA ASN A 309 14.24 4.29 -18.13
C ASN A 309 13.70 3.45 -16.95
N ILE A 310 14.61 2.92 -16.12
CA ILE A 310 14.30 2.05 -14.96
C ILE A 310 13.38 2.74 -13.93
N ALA A 311 13.54 4.05 -13.72
CA ALA A 311 12.70 4.76 -12.75
C ALA A 311 11.25 4.87 -13.24
N ALA A 312 11.06 5.21 -14.52
CA ALA A 312 9.74 5.21 -15.15
C ALA A 312 9.09 3.81 -15.15
N ASP A 313 9.88 2.76 -15.43
CA ASP A 313 9.42 1.37 -15.39
C ASP A 313 8.92 0.97 -13.99
N THR A 314 9.67 1.37 -12.95
CA THR A 314 9.28 1.15 -11.55
C THR A 314 8.01 1.92 -11.18
N GLU A 315 7.91 3.19 -11.59
CA GLU A 315 6.74 4.05 -11.35
C GLU A 315 5.49 3.50 -12.05
N HIS A 316 5.63 3.00 -13.28
CA HIS A 316 4.56 2.34 -14.04
C HIS A 316 4.04 1.05 -13.38
N GLY A 317 4.75 0.53 -12.36
CA GLY A 317 4.21 -0.50 -11.48
C GLY A 317 3.07 -0.01 -10.57
N PHE A 318 2.98 1.30 -10.29
CA PHE A 318 1.97 1.91 -9.41
C PHE A 318 1.05 2.89 -10.14
N ILE A 319 1.63 3.72 -11.01
CA ILE A 319 0.94 4.85 -11.66
C ILE A 319 0.99 4.67 -13.17
N GLY A 320 -0.17 4.60 -13.80
CA GLY A 320 -0.31 4.45 -15.24
C GLY A 320 -1.68 3.92 -15.64
N ASN A 321 -1.97 4.00 -16.94
CA ASN A 321 -3.13 3.36 -17.54
C ASN A 321 -2.69 2.03 -18.13
N MET A 322 -3.15 0.91 -17.58
CA MET A 322 -2.72 -0.43 -17.94
C MET A 322 -3.03 -0.80 -19.40
N ASN A 323 -4.08 -0.23 -20.00
CA ASN A 323 -4.32 -0.43 -21.44
C ASN A 323 -3.14 0.14 -22.25
N LYS A 324 -2.68 1.36 -21.93
CA LYS A 324 -1.52 1.97 -22.59
C LYS A 324 -0.21 1.23 -22.30
N LEU A 325 -0.02 0.74 -21.07
CA LEU A 325 1.17 -0.02 -20.71
C LEU A 325 1.23 -1.36 -21.47
N VAL A 326 0.09 -2.04 -21.64
CA VAL A 326 -0.03 -3.25 -22.47
C VAL A 326 0.22 -2.93 -23.94
N ASP A 327 -0.33 -1.85 -24.47
CA ASP A 327 -0.08 -1.44 -25.86
C ASP A 327 1.40 -1.17 -26.12
N GLU A 328 2.09 -0.48 -25.19
CA GLU A 328 3.54 -0.26 -25.28
C GLU A 328 4.32 -1.59 -25.24
N ALA A 329 3.96 -2.50 -24.33
CA ALA A 329 4.59 -3.82 -24.25
C ALA A 329 4.40 -4.61 -25.55
N CYS A 330 3.20 -4.58 -26.14
CA CYS A 330 2.90 -5.26 -27.39
C CYS A 330 3.70 -4.71 -28.56
N GLU A 331 3.89 -3.40 -28.64
CA GLU A 331 4.76 -2.80 -29.66
C GLU A 331 6.24 -3.16 -29.45
N LYS A 332 6.73 -3.23 -28.20
CA LYS A 332 8.10 -3.70 -27.93
C LYS A 332 8.29 -5.17 -28.34
N ILE A 333 7.32 -6.03 -28.04
CA ILE A 333 7.36 -7.46 -28.38
C ILE A 333 7.30 -7.65 -29.90
N LYS A 334 6.40 -6.94 -30.58
CA LYS A 334 6.24 -6.99 -32.03
C LYS A 334 7.48 -6.53 -32.79
N ASN A 335 8.17 -5.50 -32.28
CA ASN A 335 9.36 -4.94 -32.92
C ASN A 335 10.66 -5.67 -32.55
N ASP A 336 10.62 -6.66 -31.64
CA ASP A 336 11.79 -7.46 -31.30
C ASP A 336 11.98 -8.63 -32.29
N SER A 337 13.01 -8.52 -33.12
CA SER A 337 13.36 -9.54 -34.13
C SER A 337 13.62 -10.93 -33.56
N TYR A 338 14.04 -11.06 -32.29
CA TYR A 338 14.28 -12.38 -31.67
C TYR A 338 12.97 -13.09 -31.33
N LEU A 339 11.88 -12.35 -31.14
CA LEU A 339 10.58 -12.90 -30.75
C LEU A 339 9.70 -13.28 -31.95
N ARG A 340 10.13 -12.98 -33.19
CA ARG A 340 9.32 -13.14 -34.42
C ARG A 340 8.73 -14.53 -34.64
N ASN A 341 9.40 -15.58 -34.13
CA ASN A 341 8.99 -16.99 -34.26
C ASN A 341 8.19 -17.50 -33.04
N GLY A 342 7.80 -16.59 -32.14
CA GLY A 342 7.10 -16.87 -30.90
C GLY A 342 8.01 -16.87 -29.67
N TYR A 343 7.38 -16.82 -28.50
CA TYR A 343 8.05 -16.63 -27.21
C TYR A 343 7.21 -17.21 -26.05
N ASN A 344 7.82 -17.41 -24.89
CA ASN A 344 7.14 -17.73 -23.64
C ASN A 344 6.95 -16.45 -22.81
N GLY A 345 5.75 -16.19 -22.31
CA GLY A 345 5.47 -15.07 -21.41
C GLY A 345 5.59 -15.51 -19.95
N LEU A 346 6.34 -14.76 -19.15
CA LEU A 346 6.53 -15.00 -17.71
C LEU A 346 6.22 -13.73 -16.92
N GLY A 347 5.16 -13.75 -16.13
CA GLY A 347 4.75 -12.60 -15.33
C GLY A 347 4.77 -12.87 -13.83
N PHE A 348 5.20 -11.90 -13.05
CA PHE A 348 5.26 -11.98 -11.58
C PHE A 348 4.27 -11.01 -10.94
N SER A 349 3.50 -11.47 -9.95
CA SER A 349 2.46 -10.67 -9.30
C SER A 349 1.55 -10.02 -10.35
N GLN A 350 1.25 -8.72 -10.28
CA GLN A 350 0.47 -8.02 -11.32
C GLN A 350 1.01 -8.23 -12.76
N GLY A 351 2.31 -8.45 -12.95
CA GLY A 351 2.91 -8.78 -14.25
C GLY A 351 2.35 -10.06 -14.87
N GLY A 352 1.88 -11.02 -14.06
CA GLY A 352 1.17 -12.22 -14.52
C GLY A 352 -0.15 -11.89 -15.22
N LEU A 353 -0.91 -10.93 -14.67
CA LEU A 353 -2.11 -10.39 -15.30
C LEU A 353 -1.77 -9.64 -16.59
N PHE A 354 -0.66 -8.90 -16.61
CA PHE A 354 -0.26 -8.11 -17.79
C PHE A 354 0.20 -9.00 -18.95
N ILE A 355 0.94 -10.09 -18.66
CA ILE A 355 1.28 -11.11 -19.65
C ILE A 355 0.02 -11.77 -20.21
N ARG A 356 -1.01 -12.03 -19.38
CA ARG A 356 -2.32 -12.48 -19.88
C ARG A 356 -2.96 -11.46 -20.82
N ALA A 357 -2.90 -10.18 -20.48
CA ALA A 357 -3.41 -9.14 -21.36
C ALA A 357 -2.70 -9.10 -22.72
N ILE A 358 -1.37 -9.27 -22.75
CA ILE A 358 -0.63 -9.43 -24.01
C ILE A 358 -1.14 -10.66 -24.77
N ALA A 359 -1.27 -11.82 -24.11
CA ALA A 359 -1.71 -13.05 -24.77
C ALA A 359 -3.10 -12.89 -25.42
N GLN A 360 -4.01 -12.16 -24.79
CA GLN A 360 -5.36 -11.91 -25.31
C GLN A 360 -5.42 -10.82 -26.39
N ARG A 361 -4.60 -9.77 -26.27
CA ARG A 361 -4.73 -8.56 -27.11
C ARG A 361 -3.71 -8.50 -28.25
N CYS A 362 -2.61 -9.24 -28.16
CA CYS A 362 -1.45 -9.05 -29.02
C CYS A 362 -1.08 -10.37 -29.74
N PRO A 363 -1.72 -10.66 -30.89
CA PRO A 363 -1.64 -11.96 -31.55
C PRO A 363 -0.28 -12.25 -32.20
N TYR A 364 0.54 -11.22 -32.45
CA TYR A 364 1.80 -11.34 -33.20
C TYR A 364 2.95 -10.61 -32.50
N PRO A 365 4.12 -11.25 -32.34
CA PRO A 365 4.36 -12.69 -32.48
C PRO A 365 3.53 -13.54 -31.50
N ARG A 366 3.36 -14.83 -31.80
CA ARG A 366 2.56 -15.74 -30.97
C ARG A 366 3.24 -16.03 -29.63
N MET A 367 2.54 -15.82 -28.52
CA MET A 367 2.94 -16.38 -27.22
C MET A 367 2.65 -17.89 -27.23
N LYS A 368 3.67 -18.72 -26.95
CA LYS A 368 3.54 -20.18 -26.87
C LYS A 368 3.04 -20.62 -25.51
N ASN A 369 3.75 -20.25 -24.44
CA ASN A 369 3.37 -20.55 -23.08
C ASN A 369 3.15 -19.27 -22.29
N LEU A 370 2.11 -19.26 -21.46
CA LEU A 370 1.86 -18.23 -20.47
C LEU A 370 2.18 -18.79 -19.09
N ILE A 371 3.06 -18.13 -18.35
CA ILE A 371 3.39 -18.48 -16.98
C ILE A 371 3.08 -17.28 -16.09
N SER A 372 2.12 -17.43 -15.19
CA SER A 372 1.72 -16.40 -14.22
C SER A 372 2.11 -16.85 -12.81
N ILE A 373 3.03 -16.14 -12.17
CA ILE A 373 3.50 -16.44 -10.81
C ILE A 373 2.88 -15.46 -9.84
N GLY A 374 1.90 -15.93 -9.06
CA GLY A 374 1.16 -15.11 -8.09
C GLY A 374 0.34 -13.98 -8.71
N GLY A 375 -0.09 -14.12 -9.97
CA GLY A 375 -0.75 -13.03 -10.68
C GLY A 375 -2.26 -12.98 -10.43
N PRO A 376 -2.85 -11.84 -10.02
CA PRO A 376 -4.26 -11.73 -9.64
C PRO A 376 -5.20 -11.81 -10.85
N GLN A 377 -5.50 -13.02 -11.33
CA GLN A 377 -6.24 -13.23 -12.57
C GLN A 377 -7.69 -12.76 -12.51
N GLN A 378 -8.31 -12.81 -11.32
CA GLN A 378 -9.65 -12.28 -11.06
C GLN A 378 -9.61 -10.96 -10.26
N GLY A 379 -8.43 -10.33 -10.16
CA GLY A 379 -8.26 -9.08 -9.43
C GLY A 379 -7.98 -9.26 -7.94
N ILE A 380 -8.07 -8.16 -7.20
CA ILE A 380 -7.92 -8.12 -5.74
C ILE A 380 -9.05 -7.32 -5.09
N PHE A 381 -9.46 -7.72 -3.89
CA PHE A 381 -10.43 -7.00 -3.04
C PHE A 381 -9.83 -6.48 -1.73
N GLY A 382 -8.56 -6.78 -1.44
CA GLY A 382 -7.93 -6.41 -0.18
C GLY A 382 -6.46 -6.07 -0.35
N PHE A 383 -5.99 -5.13 0.47
CA PHE A 383 -4.57 -4.82 0.61
C PHE A 383 -4.20 -4.89 2.10
N PRO A 384 -3.84 -6.07 2.65
CA PRO A 384 -3.73 -6.20 4.11
C PRO A 384 -2.57 -5.39 4.67
N TYR A 385 -1.39 -5.40 4.03
CA TYR A 385 -0.19 -4.75 4.55
C TYR A 385 0.59 -3.99 3.47
N CYS A 386 0.97 -2.75 3.77
CA CYS A 386 2.01 -2.03 3.02
C CYS A 386 3.37 -2.39 3.61
N THR A 387 4.26 -2.99 2.83
CA THR A 387 5.63 -3.26 3.26
C THR A 387 6.48 -2.00 3.15
N GLY A 388 7.06 -1.56 4.27
CA GLY A 388 7.94 -0.40 4.33
C GLY A 388 7.22 0.96 4.38
N PRO A 389 7.92 2.05 4.76
CA PRO A 389 7.33 3.37 4.99
C PRO A 389 7.02 4.13 3.69
N THR A 390 6.55 3.46 2.64
CA THR A 390 6.17 4.14 1.40
C THR A 390 4.79 4.77 1.58
N LYS A 391 4.76 6.08 1.82
CA LYS A 391 3.51 6.88 1.85
C LYS A 391 2.62 6.57 0.64
N LEU A 392 3.22 6.26 -0.52
CA LEU A 392 2.50 5.91 -1.75
C LEU A 392 1.64 4.65 -1.60
N CYS A 393 2.13 3.58 -0.96
CA CYS A 393 1.34 2.36 -0.77
C CYS A 393 0.09 2.63 0.08
N TYR A 394 0.23 3.38 1.18
CA TYR A 394 -0.90 3.74 2.02
C TYR A 394 -1.92 4.64 1.30
N VAL A 395 -1.45 5.56 0.45
CA VAL A 395 -2.32 6.37 -0.42
C VAL A 395 -3.08 5.49 -1.41
N VAL A 396 -2.40 4.57 -2.09
CA VAL A 396 -3.02 3.63 -3.03
C VAL A 396 -4.07 2.77 -2.31
N LYS A 397 -3.72 2.13 -1.19
CA LYS A 397 -4.67 1.35 -0.37
C LYS A 397 -5.92 2.15 0.00
N THR A 398 -5.74 3.40 0.44
CA THR A 398 -6.86 4.28 0.82
C THR A 398 -7.76 4.61 -0.37
N LEU A 399 -7.16 4.92 -1.53
CA LEU A 399 -7.89 5.21 -2.76
C LEU A 399 -8.66 4.00 -3.27
N LEU A 400 -8.10 2.79 -3.18
CA LEU A 400 -8.80 1.57 -3.62
C LEU A 400 -10.03 1.30 -2.78
N ASN A 401 -9.91 1.35 -1.45
CA ASN A 401 -11.00 1.03 -0.53
C ASN A 401 -12.22 1.98 -0.63
N HIS A 402 -12.06 3.20 -1.15
CA HIS A 402 -13.14 4.21 -1.17
C HIS A 402 -13.43 4.79 -2.54
N GLY A 403 -12.55 4.60 -3.52
CA GLY A 403 -12.58 5.33 -4.78
C GLY A 403 -11.94 4.57 -5.93
N ALA A 404 -11.78 3.23 -5.82
CA ALA A 404 -11.20 2.41 -6.89
C ALA A 404 -11.86 2.70 -8.24
N TYR A 405 -13.18 2.89 -8.28
CA TYR A 405 -13.95 3.08 -9.51
C TYR A 405 -14.13 4.55 -9.95
N ILE A 406 -13.51 5.51 -9.25
CA ILE A 406 -13.48 6.89 -9.72
C ILE A 406 -12.68 6.95 -11.02
N LYS A 407 -13.23 7.59 -12.06
CA LYS A 407 -12.63 7.63 -13.41
C LYS A 407 -11.16 8.05 -13.40
N PHE A 408 -10.79 9.10 -12.65
CA PHE A 408 -9.40 9.53 -12.53
C PHE A 408 -8.50 8.44 -11.92
N VAL A 409 -8.96 7.80 -10.84
CA VAL A 409 -8.24 6.71 -10.15
C VAL A 409 -8.07 5.52 -11.08
N GLN A 410 -9.13 5.09 -11.77
CA GLN A 410 -9.07 4.04 -12.80
C GLN A 410 -8.07 4.36 -13.93
N ASN A 411 -7.88 5.63 -14.29
CA ASN A 411 -6.95 6.00 -15.37
C ASN A 411 -5.51 6.25 -14.89
N THR A 412 -5.27 6.29 -13.58
CA THR A 412 -4.00 6.74 -13.00
C THR A 412 -3.36 5.69 -12.11
N ILE A 413 -4.13 4.96 -11.31
CA ILE A 413 -3.61 3.97 -10.36
C ILE A 413 -3.74 2.58 -10.98
N VAL A 414 -2.61 1.90 -11.11
CA VAL A 414 -2.51 0.57 -11.73
C VAL A 414 -3.34 -0.46 -10.93
N GLN A 415 -3.23 -0.42 -9.60
CA GLN A 415 -3.92 -1.35 -8.71
C GLN A 415 -5.46 -1.21 -8.80
N ALA A 416 -5.96 -0.02 -9.13
CA ALA A 416 -7.40 0.21 -9.26
C ALA A 416 -7.99 -0.52 -10.47
N GLN A 417 -7.19 -0.70 -11.52
CA GLN A 417 -7.62 -1.29 -12.78
C GLN A 417 -7.78 -2.81 -12.71
N TYR A 418 -7.25 -3.45 -11.65
CA TYR A 418 -7.56 -4.83 -11.28
C TYR A 418 -8.14 -4.97 -9.87
N TRP A 419 -8.68 -3.87 -9.33
CA TRP A 419 -9.54 -3.92 -8.15
C TRP A 419 -10.89 -4.52 -8.53
N HIS A 420 -11.32 -5.51 -7.75
CA HIS A 420 -12.56 -6.23 -7.94
C HIS A 420 -13.24 -6.35 -6.58
N ASP A 421 -14.26 -5.53 -6.38
CA ASP A 421 -15.05 -5.50 -5.16
C ASP A 421 -16.28 -6.42 -5.32
N PRO A 422 -16.35 -7.55 -4.60
CA PRO A 422 -17.47 -8.49 -4.71
C PRO A 422 -18.79 -7.89 -4.20
N LYS A 423 -18.75 -6.88 -3.32
CA LYS A 423 -19.95 -6.21 -2.81
C LYS A 423 -20.47 -5.14 -3.79
N LEU A 424 -19.65 -4.70 -4.74
CA LEU A 424 -19.96 -3.68 -5.75
C LEU A 424 -19.74 -4.23 -7.17
N ASP A 425 -20.23 -5.45 -7.45
CA ASP A 425 -20.02 -6.15 -8.73
C ASP A 425 -20.51 -5.33 -9.95
N ASP A 426 -21.66 -4.65 -9.84
CA ASP A 426 -22.18 -3.80 -10.92
C ASP A 426 -21.27 -2.58 -11.21
N GLU A 427 -20.70 -1.97 -10.16
CA GLU A 427 -19.74 -0.88 -10.33
C GLU A 427 -18.44 -1.37 -10.93
N TYR A 428 -17.96 -2.53 -10.47
CA TYR A 428 -16.79 -3.19 -11.05
C TYR A 428 -17.00 -3.41 -12.55
N ARG A 429 -18.07 -4.10 -12.96
CA ARG A 429 -18.34 -4.41 -14.38
C ARG A 429 -18.46 -3.15 -15.23
N SER A 430 -19.15 -2.13 -14.74
CA SER A 430 -19.38 -0.90 -15.52
C SER A 430 -18.17 0.03 -15.57
N LYS A 431 -17.48 0.25 -14.44
CA LYS A 431 -16.48 1.30 -14.26
C LYS A 431 -15.04 0.81 -14.33
N ASN A 432 -14.75 -0.46 -14.05
CA ASN A 432 -13.39 -0.98 -14.19
C ASN A 432 -12.98 -0.93 -15.68
N ILE A 433 -11.80 -0.36 -15.97
CA ILE A 433 -11.37 -0.07 -17.34
C ILE A 433 -10.43 -1.13 -17.93
N PHE A 434 -10.06 -2.15 -17.15
CA PHE A 434 -9.07 -3.14 -17.58
C PHE A 434 -9.48 -4.56 -17.26
N LEU A 435 -9.60 -4.94 -15.99
CA LEU A 435 -9.86 -6.33 -15.60
C LEU A 435 -11.24 -6.82 -16.09
N ALA A 436 -12.28 -6.00 -15.92
CA ALA A 436 -13.62 -6.34 -16.40
C ALA A 436 -13.67 -6.49 -17.93
N ASP A 437 -12.91 -5.66 -18.66
CA ASP A 437 -12.75 -5.82 -20.11
C ASP A 437 -11.99 -7.11 -20.43
N LEU A 438 -10.84 -7.32 -19.78
CA LEU A 438 -9.95 -8.45 -20.02
C LEU A 438 -10.63 -9.80 -19.71
N ASN A 439 -11.56 -9.85 -18.76
CA ASN A 439 -12.36 -11.04 -18.47
C ASN A 439 -13.59 -11.20 -19.39
N ASN A 440 -13.77 -10.35 -20.41
CA ASN A 440 -14.98 -10.32 -21.24
C ASN A 440 -16.27 -10.14 -20.40
N GLU A 441 -16.22 -9.30 -19.36
CA GLU A 441 -17.35 -9.02 -18.47
C GLU A 441 -18.14 -7.77 -18.88
N LYS A 442 -17.54 -6.90 -19.70
CA LYS A 442 -18.20 -5.72 -20.29
C LYS A 442 -18.88 -6.01 -21.63
N GLY A 443 -18.56 -7.15 -22.25
CA GLY A 443 -18.97 -7.56 -23.58
C GLY A 443 -18.25 -8.83 -23.99
N ASN A 444 -18.58 -9.39 -25.16
CA ASN A 444 -17.99 -10.63 -25.65
C ASN A 444 -17.02 -10.35 -26.82
N ASN A 445 -15.74 -10.11 -26.52
CA ASN A 445 -14.71 -10.00 -27.54
C ASN A 445 -14.15 -11.39 -27.88
N GLU A 446 -14.62 -11.97 -28.98
CA GLU A 446 -14.19 -13.30 -29.44
C GLU A 446 -12.68 -13.39 -29.72
N THR A 447 -12.03 -12.26 -30.01
CA THR A 447 -10.58 -12.19 -30.27
C THR A 447 -9.78 -12.60 -29.03
N TYR A 448 -10.26 -12.28 -27.82
CA TYR A 448 -9.57 -12.65 -26.58
C TYR A 448 -9.51 -14.17 -26.41
N LYS A 449 -10.65 -14.84 -26.63
CA LYS A 449 -10.72 -16.31 -26.64
C LYS A 449 -9.85 -16.89 -27.74
N ALA A 450 -10.01 -16.43 -28.98
CA ALA A 450 -9.26 -16.93 -30.13
C ALA A 450 -7.73 -16.79 -29.96
N ASN A 451 -7.26 -15.73 -29.30
CA ASN A 451 -5.85 -15.52 -29.03
C ASN A 451 -5.34 -16.35 -27.85
N LEU A 452 -6.10 -16.45 -26.75
CA LEU A 452 -5.69 -17.25 -25.59
C LEU A 452 -5.63 -18.74 -25.92
N LEU A 453 -6.53 -19.23 -26.80
CA LEU A 453 -6.51 -20.62 -27.29
C LEU A 453 -5.27 -20.95 -28.15
N LYS A 454 -4.49 -19.96 -28.59
CA LYS A 454 -3.19 -20.18 -29.24
C LYS A 454 -2.10 -20.58 -28.25
N LEU A 455 -2.33 -20.53 -26.94
CA LEU A 455 -1.36 -21.03 -25.99
C LEU A 455 -1.23 -22.56 -26.12
N GLU A 456 0.01 -23.03 -26.11
CA GLU A 456 0.34 -24.44 -25.95
C GLU A 456 0.12 -24.86 -24.50
N LYS A 457 0.56 -24.04 -23.54
CA LYS A 457 0.33 -24.23 -22.11
C LYS A 457 0.10 -22.91 -21.38
N MET A 458 -0.72 -22.96 -20.33
CA MET A 458 -0.92 -21.91 -19.35
C MET A 458 -0.57 -22.46 -17.97
N ALA A 459 0.50 -21.96 -17.34
CA ALA A 459 0.88 -22.31 -15.99
C ALA A 459 0.50 -21.19 -15.01
N LEU A 460 -0.30 -21.51 -14.01
CA LEU A 460 -0.74 -20.58 -12.97
C LEU A 460 -0.21 -21.04 -11.62
N ILE A 461 0.64 -20.23 -10.99
CA ILE A 461 1.32 -20.58 -9.74
C ILE A 461 0.64 -19.79 -8.62
N LYS A 462 0.02 -20.52 -7.70
CA LYS A 462 -0.67 -19.97 -6.53
C LYS A 462 0.16 -20.14 -5.26
N PHE A 463 0.25 -19.11 -4.42
CA PHE A 463 0.95 -19.19 -3.13
C PHE A 463 -0.02 -19.57 -2.01
N SER A 464 0.32 -20.59 -1.21
CA SER A 464 -0.61 -21.15 -0.23
C SER A 464 -0.91 -20.22 0.95
N LYS A 465 0.04 -19.32 1.27
CA LYS A 465 -0.04 -18.32 2.34
C LYS A 465 -0.01 -16.90 1.78
N ASP A 466 -0.52 -16.71 0.56
CA ASP A 466 -0.57 -15.37 -0.04
C ASP A 466 -1.51 -14.46 0.74
N GLU A 467 -0.99 -13.29 1.13
CA GLU A 467 -1.75 -12.20 1.74
C GLU A 467 -1.80 -10.98 0.82
N MET A 468 -1.01 -10.91 -0.26
CA MET A 468 -1.01 -9.76 -1.17
C MET A 468 -2.12 -9.85 -2.21
N VAL A 469 -2.41 -11.06 -2.69
CA VAL A 469 -3.53 -11.34 -3.59
C VAL A 469 -4.70 -11.85 -2.76
N VAL A 470 -5.74 -11.02 -2.62
CA VAL A 470 -6.94 -11.35 -1.81
C VAL A 470 -8.18 -11.38 -2.71
N PRO A 471 -8.87 -12.52 -2.87
CA PRO A 471 -8.51 -13.84 -2.36
C PRO A 471 -7.34 -14.45 -3.15
N LYS A 472 -6.51 -15.28 -2.51
CA LYS A 472 -5.36 -15.94 -3.17
C LYS A 472 -5.78 -16.85 -4.32
N GLU A 473 -7.00 -17.35 -4.29
CA GLU A 473 -7.60 -18.12 -5.39
C GLU A 473 -7.73 -17.31 -6.69
N SER A 474 -7.66 -15.97 -6.64
CA SER A 474 -7.54 -15.12 -7.82
C SER A 474 -6.34 -15.46 -8.69
N GLU A 475 -5.27 -16.02 -8.11
CA GLU A 475 -4.11 -16.51 -8.85
C GLU A 475 -4.44 -17.67 -9.80
N TRP A 476 -5.55 -18.36 -9.53
CA TRP A 476 -6.11 -19.44 -10.32
C TRP A 476 -7.49 -19.10 -10.89
N PHE A 477 -7.85 -17.82 -11.07
CA PHE A 477 -9.19 -17.41 -11.55
C PHE A 477 -10.36 -17.77 -10.62
N GLY A 478 -10.13 -18.14 -9.37
CA GLY A 478 -11.17 -18.16 -8.35
C GLY A 478 -11.40 -16.76 -7.76
N PHE A 479 -12.59 -16.47 -7.26
CA PHE A 479 -12.86 -15.18 -6.62
C PHE A 479 -13.98 -15.25 -5.60
N TYR A 480 -14.21 -14.18 -4.84
CA TYR A 480 -15.33 -14.12 -3.92
C TYR A 480 -16.69 -14.21 -4.65
N ASP A 481 -17.67 -14.80 -3.98
CA ASP A 481 -19.09 -14.63 -4.32
C ASP A 481 -19.56 -13.19 -4.03
N ILE A 482 -20.79 -12.86 -4.42
CA ILE A 482 -21.38 -11.52 -4.20
C ILE A 482 -21.47 -11.12 -2.71
N THR A 483 -21.35 -12.08 -1.79
CA THR A 483 -21.37 -11.80 -0.35
C THR A 483 -19.99 -11.33 0.15
N GLY A 484 -18.93 -11.58 -0.62
CA GLY A 484 -17.55 -11.33 -0.22
C GLY A 484 -17.02 -12.32 0.83
N LYS A 485 -17.78 -13.35 1.19
CA LYS A 485 -17.45 -14.30 2.28
C LYS A 485 -16.92 -15.62 1.77
N ASN A 486 -17.52 -16.18 0.73
CA ASN A 486 -17.12 -17.48 0.19
C ASN A 486 -16.31 -17.29 -1.08
N VAL A 487 -15.33 -18.17 -1.31
CA VAL A 487 -14.51 -18.16 -2.52
C VAL A 487 -15.04 -19.23 -3.49
N ILE A 488 -15.41 -18.78 -4.68
CA ILE A 488 -15.81 -19.59 -5.81
C ILE A 488 -14.54 -20.04 -6.56
N PRO A 489 -14.28 -21.35 -6.73
CA PRO A 489 -13.17 -21.85 -7.53
C PRO A 489 -13.38 -21.55 -9.03
N MET A 490 -12.31 -21.55 -9.81
CA MET A 490 -12.31 -21.22 -11.24
C MET A 490 -13.45 -21.90 -12.01
N GLU A 491 -13.60 -23.21 -11.81
CA GLU A 491 -14.51 -24.10 -12.53
C GLU A 491 -15.99 -23.72 -12.33
N ASN A 492 -16.29 -23.05 -11.22
CA ASN A 492 -17.63 -22.62 -10.85
C ASN A 492 -17.89 -21.14 -11.18
N THR A 493 -16.90 -20.42 -11.71
CA THR A 493 -17.09 -19.02 -12.12
C THR A 493 -17.85 -18.92 -13.45
N THR A 494 -18.64 -17.86 -13.61
CA THR A 494 -19.32 -17.53 -14.88
C THR A 494 -18.33 -17.37 -16.04
N LEU A 495 -17.11 -16.91 -15.76
CA LEU A 495 -16.02 -16.78 -16.73
C LEU A 495 -15.64 -18.13 -17.35
N PHE A 496 -15.54 -19.16 -16.52
CA PHE A 496 -15.19 -20.52 -16.94
C PHE A 496 -16.38 -21.28 -17.51
N ILE A 497 -17.53 -21.28 -16.84
CA ILE A 497 -18.73 -22.03 -17.26
C ILE A 497 -19.16 -21.63 -18.67
N ASN A 498 -19.17 -20.32 -18.95
CA ASN A 498 -19.54 -19.79 -20.28
C ASN A 498 -18.34 -19.70 -21.24
N ASP A 499 -17.17 -20.19 -20.83
CA ASP A 499 -15.93 -20.22 -21.60
C ASP A 499 -15.59 -18.89 -22.31
N ARG A 500 -15.79 -17.76 -21.61
CA ARG A 500 -15.79 -16.43 -22.26
C ARG A 500 -14.44 -16.01 -22.82
N ILE A 501 -13.34 -16.55 -22.28
CA ILE A 501 -11.97 -16.29 -22.75
C ILE A 501 -11.22 -17.58 -23.14
N GLY A 502 -11.88 -18.75 -23.16
CA GLY A 502 -11.24 -20.02 -23.53
C GLY A 502 -10.65 -20.83 -22.37
N LEU A 503 -10.90 -20.46 -21.10
CA LEU A 503 -10.37 -21.20 -19.94
C LEU A 503 -10.88 -22.64 -19.88
N LYS A 504 -12.16 -22.86 -20.19
CA LYS A 504 -12.76 -24.18 -20.15
C LYS A 504 -12.13 -25.07 -21.21
N GLU A 505 -12.02 -24.58 -22.45
CA GLU A 505 -11.41 -25.36 -23.53
C GLU A 505 -9.91 -25.62 -23.29
N LEU A 506 -9.15 -24.66 -22.74
CA LEU A 506 -7.76 -24.88 -22.31
C LEU A 506 -7.65 -25.92 -21.19
N SER A 507 -8.58 -25.90 -20.23
CA SER A 507 -8.64 -26.88 -19.14
C SER A 507 -8.98 -28.28 -19.65
N ASP A 508 -10.04 -28.40 -20.45
CA ASP A 508 -10.53 -29.66 -21.01
C ASP A 508 -9.48 -30.33 -21.92
N SER A 509 -8.65 -29.53 -22.59
CA SER A 509 -7.52 -30.00 -23.41
C SER A 509 -6.23 -30.25 -22.62
N GLY A 510 -6.25 -30.13 -21.29
CA GLY A 510 -5.09 -30.38 -20.41
C GLY A 510 -3.97 -29.35 -20.54
N ARG A 511 -4.26 -28.16 -21.07
CA ARG A 511 -3.28 -27.08 -21.31
C ARG A 511 -3.16 -26.09 -20.14
N ILE A 512 -4.05 -26.13 -19.15
CA ILE A 512 -3.91 -25.36 -17.90
C ILE A 512 -3.18 -26.21 -16.85
N HIS A 513 -2.11 -25.67 -16.28
CA HIS A 513 -1.32 -26.27 -15.21
C HIS A 513 -1.42 -25.42 -13.94
N LEU A 514 -2.20 -25.89 -12.98
CA LEU A 514 -2.38 -25.26 -11.67
C LEU A 514 -1.29 -25.78 -10.71
N LEU A 515 -0.36 -24.91 -10.30
CA LEU A 515 0.75 -25.25 -9.40
C LEU A 515 0.64 -24.48 -8.08
N THR A 516 0.79 -25.16 -6.95
CA THR A 516 0.85 -24.50 -5.63
C THR A 516 2.29 -24.37 -5.17
N CYS A 517 2.69 -23.17 -4.72
CA CYS A 517 3.94 -22.92 -4.02
C CYS A 517 3.65 -22.69 -2.53
N ASN A 518 4.36 -23.39 -1.64
CA ASN A 518 4.23 -23.16 -0.20
C ASN A 518 5.08 -21.97 0.22
N GLY A 519 4.44 -20.90 0.66
CA GLY A 519 5.08 -19.63 1.01
C GLY A 519 4.10 -18.46 0.96
N GLY A 520 4.56 -17.29 1.41
CA GLY A 520 3.89 -16.02 1.16
C GLY A 520 4.04 -15.56 -0.30
N HIS A 521 3.52 -14.38 -0.61
CA HIS A 521 3.52 -13.84 -1.98
C HIS A 521 4.93 -13.78 -2.60
N LEU A 522 5.11 -14.44 -3.75
CA LEU A 522 6.39 -14.59 -4.45
C LEU A 522 7.53 -15.25 -3.64
N GLU A 523 7.24 -15.80 -2.46
CA GLU A 523 8.18 -16.56 -1.66
C GLU A 523 8.37 -17.95 -2.29
N MET A 524 9.36 -18.04 -3.19
CA MET A 524 9.61 -19.23 -3.98
C MET A 524 11.11 -19.55 -3.98
N SER A 525 11.43 -20.81 -3.68
CA SER A 525 12.82 -21.27 -3.77
C SER A 525 13.30 -21.34 -5.22
N GLU A 526 14.60 -21.10 -5.43
CA GLU A 526 15.25 -21.24 -6.74
C GLU A 526 15.07 -22.66 -7.30
N ASN A 527 15.16 -23.69 -6.46
CA ASN A 527 14.93 -25.08 -6.88
C ASN A 527 13.49 -25.35 -7.35
N PHE A 528 12.49 -24.73 -6.71
CA PHE A 528 11.11 -24.79 -7.20
C PHE A 528 11.00 -24.10 -8.55
N PHE A 529 11.54 -22.88 -8.69
CA PHE A 529 11.52 -22.13 -9.95
C PHE A 529 12.16 -22.92 -11.10
N ILE A 530 13.34 -23.50 -10.89
CA ILE A 530 14.03 -24.30 -11.92
C ILE A 530 13.21 -25.54 -12.30
N LYS A 531 12.83 -26.37 -11.31
CA LYS A 531 12.22 -27.68 -11.58
C LYS A 531 10.75 -27.62 -11.99
N LYS A 532 10.00 -26.64 -11.48
CA LYS A 532 8.56 -26.52 -11.71
C LYS A 532 8.21 -25.49 -12.77
N ILE A 533 9.10 -24.53 -13.07
CA ILE A 533 8.82 -23.47 -14.03
C ILE A 533 9.73 -23.52 -15.26
N ILE A 534 11.05 -23.45 -15.08
CA ILE A 534 11.98 -23.37 -16.21
C ILE A 534 11.93 -24.63 -17.06
N TYR A 535 12.19 -25.81 -16.49
CA TYR A 535 12.24 -27.03 -17.27
C TYR A 535 10.90 -27.45 -17.91
N PRO A 536 9.74 -27.30 -17.24
CA PRO A 536 8.46 -27.73 -17.84
C PRO A 536 7.89 -26.78 -18.91
N PHE A 537 8.23 -25.49 -18.86
CA PHE A 537 7.54 -24.47 -19.68
C PHE A 537 8.46 -23.55 -20.51
N LEU A 538 9.75 -23.46 -20.19
CA LEU A 538 10.69 -22.57 -20.89
C LEU A 538 11.76 -23.30 -21.72
N LYS A 539 11.95 -24.62 -21.49
CA LYS A 539 12.95 -25.43 -22.17
C LYS A 539 12.62 -25.72 -23.64
#